data_AF-A0AAW1MF76-F1
#
_entry.id   AF-A0AAW1MF76-F1
#
_cell.length_a   1.000
_cell.length_b   1.000
_cell.length_c   1.000
_cell.angle_alpha   90.00
_cell.angle_beta   90.00
_cell.angle_gamma   90.00
#
_symmetry.space_group_name_H-M   'P 1'
#
loop_
_entity.id
_entity.type
_entity.pdbx_description
1 polymer ?
#
loop_
_entity_poly.entity_id
_entity_poly.type
_entity_poly.pdbx_seq_one_letter_code
_entity_poly.pdbx_strand_id
1 'polypeptide(L)'
;MLEIWGIDPNDVVAVGTDNAANMVKAIHDKFGKNRHIPCFAHTLNLVCESSLTNAEGLNIIIDKVRSIVVWFKRSVKASDQLRKVEIDAGTSEGNMKKMILDVKTRWNSTYYMLDRFLQMIPMVSNILFSDVKAPNMITAAEVEHLREMMLKLQI
;
A
#
# COMPACT_ATOMS: atom_id res chain seq x y z
N MET A 1 10.74 -6.77 33.14
CA MET A 1 11.72 -6.42 32.08
C MET A 1 12.68 -5.34 32.57
N LEU A 2 12.28 -4.12 32.91
CA LEU A 2 13.20 -3.09 33.45
C LEU A 2 14.00 -3.54 34.69
N GLU A 3 13.35 -4.26 35.61
CA GLU A 3 14.00 -4.86 36.79
C GLU A 3 15.15 -5.81 36.46
N ILE A 4 15.05 -6.55 35.35
CA ILE A 4 16.11 -7.47 34.88
C ILE A 4 17.37 -6.68 34.51
N TRP A 5 17.18 -5.43 34.04
CA TRP A 5 18.25 -4.52 33.66
C TRP A 5 18.61 -3.53 34.77
N GLY A 6 17.98 -3.63 35.96
CA GLY A 6 18.20 -2.71 37.08
C GLY A 6 17.78 -1.26 36.78
N ILE A 7 16.87 -1.03 35.83
CA ILE A 7 16.44 0.32 35.44
C ILE A 7 15.24 0.73 36.28
N ASP A 8 15.36 1.86 37.00
CA ASP A 8 14.22 2.48 37.68
C ASP A 8 13.25 3.06 36.64
N PRO A 9 11.93 2.76 36.71
CA PRO A 9 10.94 3.40 35.84
C PRO A 9 11.00 4.94 35.82
N ASN A 10 11.46 5.58 36.89
CA ASN A 10 11.62 7.03 36.98
C ASN A 10 12.75 7.56 36.08
N ASP A 11 13.75 6.74 35.76
CA ASP A 11 14.86 7.10 34.87
C ASP A 11 14.48 7.03 33.39
N VAL A 12 13.35 6.41 33.06
CA VAL A 12 12.87 6.29 31.68
C VAL A 12 12.30 7.61 31.20
N VAL A 13 13.05 8.39 30.42
CA VAL A 13 12.62 9.70 29.92
C VAL A 13 11.50 9.64 28.87
N ALA A 14 11.49 8.61 28.04
CA ALA A 14 10.51 8.44 26.97
C ALA A 14 10.38 6.98 26.53
N VAL A 15 9.20 6.63 26.02
CA VAL A 15 8.90 5.33 25.42
C VAL A 15 8.19 5.52 24.08
N GLY A 16 8.82 5.04 23.01
CA GLY A 16 8.25 5.00 21.67
C GLY A 16 7.39 3.75 21.45
N THR A 17 6.17 3.91 20.93
CA THR A 17 5.31 2.76 20.58
C THR A 17 4.63 2.95 19.22
N ASP A 18 4.08 1.88 18.66
CA ASP A 18 3.31 1.87 17.39
C ASP A 18 1.90 2.48 17.51
N ASN A 19 1.59 3.14 18.63
CA ASN A 19 0.28 3.73 18.95
C ASN A 19 -0.88 2.74 19.10
N ALA A 20 -0.63 1.43 19.17
CA ALA A 20 -1.68 0.47 19.48
C ALA A 20 -2.33 0.81 20.84
N ALA A 21 -3.67 0.86 20.91
CA ALA A 21 -4.40 1.36 22.08
C ALA A 21 -3.96 0.70 23.40
N ASN A 22 -3.69 -0.62 23.37
CA ASN A 22 -3.21 -1.37 24.52
C ASN A 22 -1.80 -0.94 24.95
N MET A 23 -0.91 -0.65 24.00
CA MET A 23 0.44 -0.17 24.27
C MET A 23 0.41 1.24 24.84
N VAL A 24 -0.39 2.13 24.26
CA VAL A 24 -0.59 3.50 24.76
C VAL A 24 -1.07 3.47 26.20
N LYS A 25 -2.10 2.67 26.51
CA LYS A 25 -2.60 2.50 27.87
C LYS A 25 -1.52 1.98 28.82
N ALA A 26 -0.80 0.94 28.43
CA ALA A 26 0.26 0.37 29.25
C ALA A 26 1.38 1.38 29.58
N ILE A 27 1.76 2.23 28.62
CA ILE A 27 2.75 3.29 28.85
C ILE A 27 2.19 4.38 29.74
N HIS A 28 0.94 4.80 29.52
CA HIS A 28 0.29 5.81 30.36
C HIS A 28 0.18 5.35 31.82
N ASP A 29 -0.25 4.11 32.04
CA ASP A 29 -0.42 3.53 33.38
C ASP A 29 0.94 3.35 34.09
N LYS A 30 2.02 3.08 33.35
CA LYS A 30 3.33 2.73 33.92
C LYS A 30 4.33 3.89 34.01
N PHE A 31 4.33 4.80 33.04
CA PHE A 31 5.35 5.86 32.91
C PHE A 31 4.74 7.27 32.86
N GLY A 32 3.41 7.38 32.82
CA GLY A 32 2.70 8.65 32.65
C GLY A 32 2.58 9.07 31.17
N LYS A 33 1.55 9.87 30.89
CA LYS A 33 1.22 10.31 29.51
C LYS A 33 2.33 11.14 28.86
N ASN A 34 3.06 11.92 29.64
CA ASN A 34 4.12 12.82 29.20
C ASN A 34 5.38 12.10 28.71
N ARG A 35 5.50 10.78 28.94
CA ARG A 35 6.65 9.98 28.50
C ARG A 35 6.34 9.10 27.29
N HIS A 36 5.13 9.16 26.74
CA HIS A 36 4.77 8.44 25.53
C HIS A 36 5.14 9.26 24.29
N ILE A 37 5.96 8.68 23.41
CA ILE A 37 6.25 9.22 22.08
C ILE A 37 5.54 8.35 21.04
N PRO A 38 4.60 8.91 20.26
CA PRO A 38 3.94 8.14 19.23
C PRO A 38 4.87 7.85 18.05
N CYS A 39 4.70 6.68 17.41
CA CYS A 39 5.44 6.36 16.20
C CYS A 39 5.03 7.28 15.05
N PHE A 40 5.96 8.13 14.59
CA PHE A 40 5.75 9.05 13.48
C PHE A 40 5.29 8.33 12.20
N ALA A 41 5.92 7.21 11.86
CA ALA A 41 5.56 6.43 10.67
C ALA A 41 4.13 5.89 10.74
N HIS A 42 3.67 5.49 11.93
CA HIS A 42 2.30 5.04 12.12
C HIS A 42 1.31 6.22 12.03
N THR A 43 1.64 7.36 12.61
CA THR A 43 0.84 8.59 12.48
C THR A 43 0.70 9.01 11.01
N LEU A 44 1.79 9.00 10.24
CA LEU A 44 1.75 9.29 8.81
C LEU A 44 0.84 8.30 8.06
N ASN A 45 0.93 7.00 8.38
CA ASN A 45 0.05 6.00 7.80
C ASN A 45 -1.43 6.29 8.05
N LEU A 46 -1.80 6.66 9.28
CA LEU A 46 -3.17 7.00 9.63
C LEU A 46 -3.67 8.24 8.87
N VAL A 47 -2.83 9.26 8.69
CA VAL A 47 -3.19 10.47 7.93
C VAL A 47 -3.44 10.13 6.46
N CYS A 48 -2.55 9.35 5.84
CA CYS A 48 -2.71 8.92 4.46
C CYS A 48 -3.94 8.03 4.29
N GLU A 49 -4.12 7.03 5.15
CA GLU A 49 -5.27 6.12 5.13
C GLU A 49 -6.60 6.87 5.31
N SER A 50 -6.66 7.82 6.25
CA SER A 50 -7.82 8.68 6.44
C SER A 50 -8.11 9.52 5.19
N SER A 51 -7.08 10.09 4.56
CA SER A 51 -7.22 10.91 3.35
C SER A 51 -7.71 10.08 2.16
N LEU A 52 -7.17 8.88 1.97
CA LEU A 52 -7.63 7.94 0.94
C LEU A 52 -9.07 7.49 1.20
N THR A 53 -9.40 7.24 2.46
CA THR A 53 -10.74 6.79 2.87
C THR A 53 -11.80 7.87 2.62
N ASN A 54 -11.47 9.13 2.91
CA ASN A 54 -12.39 10.27 2.83
C ASN A 54 -12.49 10.88 1.43
N ALA A 55 -11.59 10.56 0.50
CA ALA A 55 -11.69 10.99 -0.88
C ALA A 55 -12.82 10.24 -1.60
N GLU A 56 -13.91 10.94 -1.89
CA GLU A 56 -15.09 10.35 -2.55
C GLU A 56 -14.70 9.63 -3.85
N GLY A 57 -15.14 8.37 -3.98
CA GLY A 57 -14.89 7.54 -5.15
C GLY A 57 -13.47 6.94 -5.26
N LEU A 58 -12.47 7.47 -4.54
CA LEU A 58 -11.09 7.00 -4.67
C LEU A 58 -10.89 5.56 -4.20
N ASN A 59 -11.48 5.19 -3.05
CA ASN A 59 -11.41 3.80 -2.57
C ASN A 59 -11.98 2.81 -3.59
N ILE A 60 -13.03 3.21 -4.32
CA ILE A 60 -13.65 2.37 -5.35
C ILE A 60 -12.65 2.13 -6.48
N ILE A 61 -11.91 3.16 -6.89
CA ILE A 61 -10.88 3.04 -7.92
C ILE A 61 -9.72 2.16 -7.43
N ILE A 62 -9.27 2.37 -6.19
CA ILE A 62 -8.20 1.56 -5.57
C ILE A 62 -8.62 0.08 -5.48
N ASP A 63 -9.86 -0.21 -5.08
CA ASP A 63 -10.38 -1.58 -5.00
C ASP A 63 -10.52 -2.23 -6.39
N LYS A 64 -10.88 -1.46 -7.43
CA LYS A 64 -10.86 -1.95 -8.83
C LYS A 64 -9.44 -2.34 -9.25
N VAL A 65 -8.47 -1.46 -9.02
CA VAL A 65 -7.05 -1.75 -9.33
C VAL A 65 -6.55 -2.95 -8.54
N ARG A 66 -6.84 -3.02 -7.24
CA ARG A 66 -6.49 -4.16 -6.38
C ARG A 66 -7.10 -5.45 -6.90
N SER A 67 -8.34 -5.43 -7.38
CA SER A 67 -9.02 -6.61 -7.93
C SER A 67 -8.30 -7.12 -9.19
N ILE A 68 -7.90 -6.23 -10.08
CA ILE A 68 -7.09 -6.55 -11.27
C ILE A 68 -5.76 -7.19 -10.85
N VAL A 69 -5.04 -6.54 -9.93
CA VAL A 69 -3.75 -7.03 -9.43
C VAL A 69 -3.88 -8.43 -8.80
N VAL A 70 -4.89 -8.64 -7.95
CA VAL A 70 -5.17 -9.94 -7.33
C VAL A 70 -5.45 -11.01 -8.39
N TRP A 71 -6.23 -10.66 -9.43
CA TRP A 71 -6.54 -11.59 -10.51
C TRP A 71 -5.28 -12.04 -11.26
N PHE A 72 -4.39 -11.10 -11.63
CA PHE A 72 -3.10 -11.45 -12.24
C PHE A 72 -2.26 -12.36 -11.34
N LYS A 73 -2.17 -12.05 -10.05
CA LYS A 73 -1.37 -12.86 -9.11
C LYS A 73 -1.94 -14.26 -8.86
N ARG A 74 -3.25 -14.46 -9.04
CA ARG A 74 -3.90 -15.77 -8.90
C ARG A 74 -3.89 -16.60 -10.18
N SER A 75 -3.83 -15.95 -11.34
CA SER A 75 -3.87 -16.62 -12.64
C SER A 75 -2.47 -16.79 -13.21
N VAL A 76 -1.97 -18.04 -13.20
CA VAL A 76 -0.69 -18.40 -13.84
C VAL A 76 -0.72 -18.01 -15.33
N LYS A 77 -1.82 -18.33 -16.02
CA LYS A 77 -2.04 -17.97 -17.42
C LYS A 77 -1.90 -16.46 -17.66
N ALA A 78 -2.55 -15.63 -16.84
CA ALA A 78 -2.49 -14.18 -16.99
C ALA A 78 -1.08 -13.63 -16.70
N SER A 79 -0.40 -14.19 -15.71
CA SER A 79 0.98 -13.84 -15.38
C SER A 79 1.95 -14.20 -16.52
N ASP A 80 1.78 -15.37 -17.13
CA ASP A 80 2.60 -15.80 -18.27
C ASP A 80 2.32 -14.96 -19.52
N GLN A 81 1.05 -14.61 -19.76
CA GLN A 81 0.68 -13.69 -20.83
C GLN A 81 1.30 -12.31 -20.64
N LEU A 82 1.27 -11.78 -19.42
CA LEU A 82 1.91 -10.50 -19.11
C LEU A 82 3.41 -10.54 -19.38
N ARG A 83 4.08 -11.60 -18.91
CA ARG A 83 5.51 -11.85 -19.19
C ARG A 83 5.79 -11.90 -20.69
N LYS A 84 4.94 -12.58 -21.46
CA LYS A 84 5.07 -12.66 -22.92
C LYS A 84 4.94 -11.29 -23.57
N VAL A 85 3.93 -10.50 -23.18
CA VAL A 85 3.74 -9.14 -23.69
C VAL A 85 4.95 -8.25 -23.38
N GLU A 86 5.57 -8.39 -22.19
CA GLU A 86 6.81 -7.67 -21.87
C GLU A 86 7.98 -8.06 -22.77
N ILE A 87 8.16 -9.35 -23.04
CA ILE A 87 9.20 -9.87 -23.94
C ILE A 87 8.98 -9.38 -25.37
N ASP A 88 7.74 -9.48 -25.87
CA ASP A 88 7.37 -9.05 -27.21
C ASP A 88 7.55 -7.52 -27.38
N ALA A 89 7.42 -6.75 -26.30
CA ALA A 89 7.74 -5.31 -26.25
C ALA A 89 9.25 -5.01 -26.13
N GLY A 90 10.12 -6.03 -26.13
CA GLY A 90 11.57 -5.90 -26.07
C GLY A 90 12.15 -5.77 -24.65
N THR A 91 11.38 -6.09 -23.61
CA THR A 91 11.86 -6.04 -22.22
C THR A 91 12.80 -7.21 -21.95
N SER A 92 14.02 -6.93 -21.51
CA SER A 92 14.98 -7.97 -21.11
C SER A 92 14.51 -8.69 -19.84
N GLU A 93 14.88 -9.96 -19.68
CA GLU A 93 14.39 -10.81 -18.58
C GLU A 93 14.67 -10.23 -17.17
N GLY A 94 15.80 -9.55 -16.97
CA GLY A 94 16.12 -8.87 -15.71
C GLY A 94 15.30 -7.62 -15.39
N ASN A 95 14.58 -7.06 -16.37
CA ASN A 95 13.80 -5.82 -16.25
C ASN A 95 12.28 -6.04 -16.28
N MET A 96 11.84 -7.30 -16.38
CA MET A 96 10.42 -7.65 -16.39
C MET A 96 9.73 -7.23 -15.09
N LYS A 97 8.60 -6.54 -15.22
CA LYS A 97 7.83 -6.02 -14.10
C LYS A 97 6.72 -6.99 -13.77
N LYS A 98 6.59 -7.28 -12.48
CA LYS A 98 5.43 -8.00 -11.93
C LYS A 98 4.49 -7.03 -11.23
N MET A 99 3.23 -7.43 -11.16
CA MET A 99 2.22 -6.76 -10.35
C MET A 99 2.57 -6.85 -8.86
N ILE A 100 2.40 -5.73 -8.14
CA ILE A 100 2.62 -5.62 -6.70
C ILE A 100 1.25 -5.52 -6.03
N LEU A 101 1.00 -6.35 -5.02
CA LEU A 101 -0.23 -6.29 -4.23
C LEU A 101 0.05 -5.53 -2.94
N ASP A 102 -0.83 -4.59 -2.60
CA ASP A 102 -0.72 -3.81 -1.38
C ASP A 102 -1.05 -4.62 -0.12
N VAL A 103 -0.51 -4.14 1.00
CA VAL A 103 -0.92 -4.49 2.36
C VAL A 103 -1.86 -3.38 2.82
N LYS A 104 -3.15 -3.68 2.95
CA LYS A 104 -4.21 -2.69 3.21
C LYS A 104 -3.90 -1.73 4.36
N THR A 105 -3.21 -2.20 5.40
CA THR A 105 -2.85 -1.42 6.60
C THR A 105 -1.59 -0.55 6.44
N ARG A 106 -1.00 -0.49 5.23
CA ARG A 106 0.23 0.24 4.95
C ARG A 106 0.09 1.07 3.67
N TRP A 107 -0.18 2.36 3.81
CA TRP A 107 -0.39 3.29 2.70
C TRP A 107 0.71 3.24 1.62
N ASN A 108 1.98 3.13 2.04
CA ASN A 108 3.12 3.02 1.14
C ASN A 108 2.96 1.86 0.16
N SER A 109 2.43 0.73 0.62
CA SER A 109 2.24 -0.44 -0.24
C SER A 109 1.09 -0.25 -1.23
N THR A 110 0.06 0.52 -0.86
CA THR A 110 -1.00 0.96 -1.78
C THR A 110 -0.41 1.85 -2.86
N TYR A 111 0.41 2.84 -2.47
CA TYR A 111 1.13 3.69 -3.41
C TYR A 111 1.95 2.86 -4.42
N TYR A 112 2.77 1.92 -3.95
CA TYR A 112 3.57 1.08 -4.86
C TYR A 112 2.74 0.17 -5.78
N MET A 113 1.61 -0.35 -5.31
CA MET A 113 0.68 -1.10 -6.16
C MET A 113 0.13 -0.20 -7.28
N LEU A 114 -0.33 1.00 -6.94
CA LEU A 114 -0.94 1.93 -7.89
C LEU A 114 0.10 2.43 -8.91
N ASP A 115 1.29 2.84 -8.44
CA ASP A 115 2.40 3.24 -9.31
C ASP A 115 2.78 2.13 -10.30
N ARG A 116 2.95 0.90 -9.80
CA ARG A 116 3.25 -0.26 -10.64
C ARG A 116 2.14 -0.51 -11.66
N PHE A 117 0.88 -0.47 -11.22
CA PHE A 117 -0.26 -0.69 -12.10
C PHE A 117 -0.31 0.36 -13.23
N LEU A 118 -0.15 1.64 -12.90
CA LEU A 118 -0.16 2.76 -13.87
C LEU A 118 0.92 2.59 -14.95
N GLN A 119 2.12 2.12 -14.57
CA GLN A 119 3.21 1.84 -15.52
C GLN A 119 2.90 0.66 -16.45
N MET A 120 2.03 -0.27 -16.04
CA MET A 120 1.74 -1.51 -16.75
C MET A 120 0.44 -1.45 -17.57
N ILE A 121 -0.34 -0.36 -17.47
CA ILE A 121 -1.61 -0.16 -18.21
C ILE A 121 -1.49 -0.54 -19.71
N PRO A 122 -0.46 -0.10 -20.47
CA PRO A 122 -0.37 -0.41 -21.90
C PRO A 122 -0.36 -1.91 -22.21
N MET A 123 0.19 -2.72 -21.30
CA MET A 123 0.35 -4.16 -21.47
C MET A 123 -0.86 -4.93 -20.92
N VAL A 124 -1.51 -4.38 -19.90
CA VAL A 124 -2.57 -5.04 -19.13
C VAL A 124 -3.93 -4.99 -19.81
N SER A 125 -4.25 -3.88 -20.48
CA SER A 125 -5.58 -3.64 -21.06
C SER A 125 -6.02 -4.74 -22.03
N ASN A 126 -5.12 -5.17 -22.93
CA ASN A 126 -5.43 -6.22 -23.90
C ASN A 126 -5.62 -7.59 -23.25
N ILE A 127 -4.86 -7.89 -22.20
CA ILE A 127 -4.96 -9.16 -21.48
C ILE A 127 -6.31 -9.26 -20.76
N LEU A 128 -6.73 -8.18 -20.08
CA LEU A 128 -8.02 -8.13 -19.40
C LEU A 128 -9.17 -8.25 -20.39
N PHE A 129 -9.12 -7.55 -21.52
CA PHE A 129 -10.16 -7.61 -22.54
C PHE A 129 -10.33 -9.03 -23.14
N SER A 130 -9.25 -9.81 -23.16
CA SER A 130 -9.22 -11.14 -23.79
C SER A 130 -9.72 -12.28 -22.88
N ASP A 131 -10.00 -12.03 -21.60
CA ASP A 131 -10.46 -13.06 -20.66
C ASP A 131 -11.77 -12.65 -19.98
N VAL A 132 -12.84 -13.39 -20.23
CA VAL A 132 -14.18 -13.12 -19.68
C VAL A 132 -14.23 -13.18 -18.15
N LYS A 133 -13.27 -13.87 -17.50
CA LYS A 133 -13.17 -13.93 -16.04
C LYS A 133 -12.31 -12.82 -15.46
N ALA A 134 -11.72 -11.97 -16.30
CA ALA A 134 -10.94 -10.84 -15.84
C ALA A 134 -11.84 -9.74 -15.25
N PRO A 135 -11.39 -9.02 -14.21
CA PRO A 135 -12.04 -7.80 -13.77
C PRO A 135 -12.04 -6.74 -14.87
N ASN A 136 -13.06 -5.89 -14.87
CA ASN A 136 -13.12 -4.75 -15.78
C ASN A 136 -11.94 -3.80 -15.54
N MET A 137 -11.37 -3.30 -16.63
CA MET A 137 -10.36 -2.25 -16.58
C MET A 137 -10.96 -0.96 -16.01
N ILE A 138 -10.14 -0.16 -15.32
CA ILE A 138 -10.54 1.19 -14.92
C ILE A 138 -10.67 2.10 -16.14
N THR A 139 -11.56 3.07 -16.07
CA THR A 139 -11.80 4.03 -17.17
C THR A 139 -10.65 5.03 -17.31
N ALA A 140 -10.54 5.68 -18.47
CA ALA A 140 -9.54 6.72 -18.68
C ALA A 140 -9.65 7.88 -17.66
N ALA A 141 -10.87 8.27 -17.30
CA ALA A 141 -11.10 9.28 -16.26
C ALA A 141 -10.55 8.81 -14.91
N GLU A 142 -10.78 7.55 -14.51
CA GLU A 142 -10.23 6.99 -13.27
C GLU A 142 -8.70 6.90 -13.29
N VAL A 143 -8.10 6.60 -14.45
CA VAL A 143 -6.63 6.63 -14.63
C VAL A 143 -6.07 8.03 -14.38
N GLU A 144 -6.69 9.07 -14.94
CA GLU A 144 -6.27 10.46 -14.73
C GLU A 144 -6.40 10.86 -13.26
N HIS A 145 -7.52 10.53 -12.59
CA HIS A 145 -7.69 10.78 -11.16
C HIS A 145 -6.60 10.10 -10.32
N LEU A 146 -6.24 8.85 -10.65
CA LEU A 146 -5.13 8.16 -9.97
C LEU A 146 -3.79 8.87 -10.20
N ARG A 147 -3.49 9.31 -11.42
CA ARG A 147 -2.24 10.02 -11.74
C ARG A 147 -2.12 11.33 -10.95
N GLU A 148 -3.19 12.12 -10.92
CA GLU A 148 -3.23 13.37 -10.14
C GLU A 148 -3.02 13.12 -8.64
N MET A 149 -3.66 12.08 -8.10
CA MET A 149 -3.46 11.70 -6.71
C MET A 149 -2.02 11.26 -6.44
N MET A 150 -1.46 10.41 -7.30
CA MET A 150 -0.09 9.89 -7.14
C MET A 150 0.95 11.00 -7.16
N LEU A 151 0.75 12.05 -7.97
CA LEU A 151 1.59 13.25 -7.98
C LEU A 151 1.56 14.00 -6.63
N LYS A 152 0.39 14.07 -5.97
CA LYS A 152 0.26 14.73 -4.66
C LYS A 152 0.86 13.92 -3.51
N LEU A 153 1.09 12.62 -3.71
CA LEU A 153 1.66 11.72 -2.71
C LEU A 153 3.18 11.55 -2.83
N GLN A 154 3.82 12.13 -3.86
CA GLN A 154 5.27 12.24 -3.96
C GLN A 154 5.76 13.33 -3.01
N ILE A 155 6.02 12.95 -1.75
CA ILE A 155 6.65 13.79 -0.72
C ILE A 155 8.14 13.47 -0.66
#